data_AF-A0A069P896-F1
#
_entry.id   AF-A0A069P896-F1
#
_cell.length_a   1.000
_cell.length_b   1.000
_cell.length_c   1.000
_cell.angle_alpha   90.00
_cell.angle_beta   90.00
_cell.angle_gamma   90.00
#
_symmetry.space_group_name_H-M   'P 1'
#
loop_
_entity.id
_entity.type
_entity.pdbx_description
1 polymer ?
#
loop_
_entity_poly.entity_id
_entity_poly.type
_entity_poly.pdbx_seq_one_letter_code
_entity_poly.pdbx_strand_id
1 'polypeptide(L)'
;MNDQSNSACKLVSSASKTGLRRMMIAAAAVALTLSSGSAFAGWARGGTAYTGRGEYNGAHFGSCGGGSCSHAGGVMNPWGGVATNSGTVTRTSPGQFSNSGTAYGPNGRSMQHAGDTSCASGSCSHTGTMTSSGSNTATTANTVTRNAPGQYSSSGSVTGPNGNTSTHTASTNCAGNTCNRYGTVDTANGGTVTHSGSATSVAPGVVVTSGSATATNVSHSTTVVTAGTVTTGTVIVAPPPPPPAVVYVAPAPAPAVWVPGHWVGAVWVPAHWA
;
A
#
# COMPACT_ATOMS: atom_id res chain seq x y z
N MET A 1 -28.35 40.85 -16.64
CA MET A 1 -26.94 40.57 -17.01
C MET A 1 -26.27 39.96 -15.78
N ASN A 2 -26.75 38.82 -15.27
CA ASN A 2 -26.40 37.42 -15.59
C ASN A 2 -24.91 37.06 -15.42
N ASP A 3 -24.61 36.52 -14.23
CA ASP A 3 -23.94 35.24 -13.95
C ASP A 3 -22.64 34.91 -14.69
N GLN A 4 -21.49 35.18 -14.05
CA GLN A 4 -20.20 34.54 -14.38
C GLN A 4 -19.53 33.77 -13.21
N SER A 5 -20.19 33.63 -12.06
CA SER A 5 -19.56 33.00 -10.89
C SER A 5 -19.75 31.47 -10.78
N ASN A 6 -20.52 30.83 -11.66
CA ASN A 6 -20.87 29.40 -11.54
C ASN A 6 -20.10 28.43 -12.46
N SER A 7 -19.15 28.91 -13.27
CA SER A 7 -18.46 28.06 -14.26
C SER A 7 -17.19 27.38 -13.74
N ALA A 8 -16.54 27.91 -12.69
CA ALA A 8 -15.30 27.35 -12.16
C ALA A 8 -15.52 26.07 -11.31
N CYS A 9 -16.65 25.97 -10.60
CA CYS A 9 -16.97 24.80 -9.77
C CYS A 9 -17.36 23.55 -10.59
N LYS A 10 -17.84 23.74 -11.83
CA LYS A 10 -18.20 22.61 -12.72
C LYS A 10 -17.00 21.95 -13.42
N LEU A 11 -15.88 22.65 -13.58
CA LEU A 11 -14.69 22.13 -14.29
C LEU A 11 -13.91 21.09 -13.48
N VAL A 12 -13.83 21.25 -12.15
CA VAL A 12 -13.14 20.29 -11.26
C VAL A 12 -13.91 18.95 -11.18
N SER A 13 -15.24 18.99 -11.23
CA SER A 13 -16.09 17.79 -11.23
C SER A 13 -16.00 17.00 -12.55
N SER A 14 -15.76 17.68 -13.68
CA SER A 14 -15.73 17.05 -15.00
C SER A 14 -14.37 16.40 -15.33
N ALA A 15 -13.26 16.94 -14.82
CA ALA A 15 -11.92 16.34 -15.00
C ALA A 15 -11.79 14.98 -14.27
N SER A 16 -12.34 14.89 -13.06
CA SER A 16 -12.37 13.65 -12.26
C SER A 16 -13.22 12.55 -12.91
N LYS A 17 -14.32 12.92 -13.58
CA LYS A 17 -15.17 11.96 -14.32
C LYS A 17 -14.48 11.41 -15.56
N THR A 18 -13.74 12.22 -16.30
CA THR A 18 -13.04 11.77 -17.52
C THR A 18 -11.87 10.83 -17.19
N GLY A 19 -11.13 11.10 -16.12
CA GLY A 19 -10.06 10.21 -15.63
C GLY A 19 -10.60 8.86 -15.15
N LEU A 20 -11.68 8.87 -14.36
CA LEU A 20 -12.36 7.67 -13.89
C LEU A 20 -12.92 6.84 -15.06
N ARG A 21 -13.49 7.49 -16.07
CA ARG A 21 -14.06 6.82 -17.26
C ARG A 21 -12.97 6.17 -18.12
N ARG A 22 -11.81 6.81 -18.27
CA ARG A 22 -10.65 6.23 -18.98
C ARG A 22 -10.04 5.06 -18.20
N MET A 23 -9.94 5.16 -16.87
CA MET A 23 -9.55 4.06 -15.99
C MET A 23 -10.50 2.86 -16.07
N MET A 24 -11.82 3.11 -16.09
CA MET A 24 -12.85 2.07 -16.20
C MET A 24 -12.82 1.37 -17.56
N ILE A 25 -12.57 2.10 -18.65
CA ILE A 25 -12.44 1.51 -19.99
C ILE A 25 -11.16 0.66 -20.09
N ALA A 26 -10.04 1.14 -19.53
CA ALA A 26 -8.80 0.37 -19.48
C ALA A 26 -8.94 -0.90 -18.60
N ALA A 27 -9.61 -0.80 -17.46
CA ALA A 27 -9.88 -1.94 -16.58
C ALA A 27 -10.83 -2.97 -17.23
N ALA A 28 -11.87 -2.51 -17.94
CA ALA A 28 -12.80 -3.39 -18.64
C ALA A 28 -12.14 -4.13 -19.81
N ALA A 29 -11.30 -3.45 -20.61
CA ALA A 29 -10.58 -4.07 -21.71
C ALA A 29 -9.64 -5.20 -21.22
N VAL A 30 -8.99 -5.01 -20.07
CA VAL A 30 -8.16 -6.07 -19.47
C VAL A 30 -9.02 -7.19 -18.87
N ALA A 31 -10.13 -6.86 -18.20
CA ALA A 31 -11.04 -7.86 -17.64
C ALA A 31 -11.62 -8.83 -18.69
N LEU A 32 -11.97 -8.34 -19.89
CA LEU A 32 -12.48 -9.19 -20.97
C LEU A 32 -11.41 -10.13 -21.57
N THR A 33 -10.12 -9.81 -21.45
CA THR A 33 -9.04 -10.68 -21.94
C THR A 33 -8.67 -11.83 -20.99
N LEU A 34 -9.12 -11.79 -19.73
CA LEU A 34 -8.75 -12.77 -18.70
C LEU A 34 -9.89 -13.76 -18.32
N SER A 35 -11.07 -13.68 -18.93
CA SER A 35 -12.26 -14.44 -18.50
C SER A 35 -12.40 -15.86 -19.08
N SER A 36 -11.38 -16.40 -19.76
CA SER A 36 -11.44 -17.74 -20.36
C SER A 36 -10.64 -18.76 -19.55
N GLY A 37 -11.06 -19.04 -18.31
CA GLY A 37 -10.46 -20.08 -17.47
C GLY A 37 -11.23 -20.31 -16.17
N SER A 38 -11.51 -21.57 -15.85
CA SER A 38 -12.40 -22.05 -14.78
C SER A 38 -11.99 -21.64 -13.35
N ALA A 39 -13.00 -21.34 -12.53
CA ALA A 39 -12.97 -20.91 -11.11
C ALA A 39 -12.16 -19.62 -10.85
N PHE A 40 -12.72 -18.47 -11.22
CA PHE A 40 -12.11 -17.16 -11.00
C PHE A 40 -12.21 -16.74 -9.52
N ALA A 41 -11.08 -16.75 -8.81
CA ALA A 41 -10.94 -15.94 -7.60
C ALA A 41 -10.45 -14.55 -8.02
N GLY A 42 -11.40 -13.69 -8.40
CA GLY A 42 -11.14 -12.30 -8.75
C GLY A 42 -11.21 -11.40 -7.52
N TRP A 43 -10.37 -10.38 -7.47
CA TRP A 43 -10.40 -9.38 -6.41
C TRP A 43 -10.00 -8.02 -6.96
N ALA A 44 -10.57 -6.97 -6.40
CA ALA A 44 -10.22 -5.59 -6.70
C ALA A 44 -10.17 -4.79 -5.41
N ARG A 45 -9.24 -3.85 -5.34
CA ARG A 45 -9.02 -2.99 -4.17
C ARG A 45 -8.57 -1.61 -4.66
N GLY A 46 -9.07 -0.58 -4.00
CA GLY A 46 -8.63 0.80 -4.18
C GLY A 46 -8.19 1.36 -2.84
N GLY A 47 -7.37 2.41 -2.87
CA GLY A 47 -6.93 3.07 -1.66
C GLY A 47 -6.25 4.40 -1.93
N THR A 48 -6.28 5.25 -0.92
CA THR A 48 -5.65 6.57 -0.96
C THR A 48 -4.56 6.62 0.11
N ALA A 49 -3.36 7.05 -0.26
CA ALA A 49 -2.24 7.28 0.64
C ALA A 49 -1.91 8.77 0.71
N TYR A 50 -1.85 9.32 1.93
CA TYR A 50 -1.47 10.70 2.16
C TYR A 50 0.00 10.77 2.56
N THR A 51 0.76 11.61 1.87
CA THR A 51 2.18 11.82 2.14
C THR A 51 2.45 13.31 2.32
N GLY A 52 3.64 13.67 2.81
CA GLY A 52 4.08 15.07 2.84
C GLY A 52 4.16 15.74 1.45
N ARG A 53 4.03 14.97 0.36
CA ARG A 53 4.00 15.47 -1.02
C ARG A 53 2.59 15.54 -1.62
N GLY A 54 1.56 15.12 -0.89
CA GLY A 54 0.16 15.13 -1.31
C GLY A 54 -0.49 13.75 -1.32
N GLU A 55 -1.69 13.70 -1.90
CA GLU A 55 -2.56 12.53 -2.00
C GLU A 55 -2.21 11.63 -3.20
N TYR A 56 -2.06 10.34 -2.94
CA TYR A 56 -1.83 9.31 -3.95
C TYR A 56 -3.02 8.37 -4.01
N ASN A 57 -3.62 8.23 -5.20
CA ASN A 57 -4.80 7.40 -5.40
C ASN A 57 -4.44 6.15 -6.20
N GLY A 58 -4.65 4.97 -5.60
CA GLY A 58 -4.30 3.68 -6.18
C GLY A 58 -5.51 2.79 -6.41
N ALA A 59 -5.45 2.01 -7.48
CA ALA A 59 -6.39 0.92 -7.75
C ALA A 59 -5.64 -0.30 -8.25
N HIS A 60 -6.08 -1.48 -7.87
CA HIS A 60 -5.50 -2.74 -8.30
C HIS A 60 -6.57 -3.82 -8.39
N PHE A 61 -6.37 -4.73 -9.32
CA PHE A 61 -7.19 -5.91 -9.53
C PHE A 61 -6.32 -7.11 -9.79
N GLY A 62 -6.83 -8.29 -9.47
CA GLY A 62 -6.20 -9.54 -9.81
C GLY A 62 -7.22 -10.65 -9.97
N SER A 63 -6.82 -11.69 -10.68
CA SER A 63 -7.61 -12.90 -10.85
C SER A 63 -6.69 -14.12 -10.88
N CYS A 64 -7.19 -15.23 -10.37
CA CYS A 64 -6.51 -16.51 -10.42
C CYS A 64 -7.39 -17.56 -11.10
N GLY A 65 -6.77 -18.42 -11.90
CA GLY A 65 -7.40 -19.56 -12.56
C GLY A 65 -6.34 -20.48 -13.15
N GLY A 66 -6.59 -21.80 -13.17
CA GLY A 66 -5.71 -22.76 -13.84
C GLY A 66 -4.25 -22.78 -13.34
N GLY A 67 -4.00 -22.47 -12.07
CA GLY A 67 -2.65 -22.41 -11.51
C GLY A 67 -1.87 -21.13 -11.81
N SER A 68 -2.49 -20.15 -12.47
CA SER A 68 -1.92 -18.82 -12.69
C SER A 68 -2.75 -17.73 -12.04
N CYS A 69 -2.09 -16.69 -11.56
CA CYS A 69 -2.69 -15.48 -11.02
C CYS A 69 -2.13 -14.27 -11.77
N SER A 70 -3.00 -13.45 -12.35
CA SER A 70 -2.59 -12.20 -12.99
C SER A 70 -3.10 -11.02 -12.19
N HIS A 71 -2.34 -9.93 -12.19
CA HIS A 71 -2.72 -8.69 -11.56
C HIS A 71 -2.40 -7.50 -12.47
N ALA A 72 -3.15 -6.42 -12.28
CA ALA A 72 -2.69 -5.11 -12.67
C ALA A 72 -3.19 -4.05 -11.71
N GLY A 73 -2.47 -2.95 -11.66
CA GLY A 73 -2.84 -1.80 -10.86
C GLY A 73 -2.10 -0.56 -11.29
N GLY A 74 -2.45 0.54 -10.67
CA GLY A 74 -1.76 1.80 -10.85
C GLY A 74 -1.98 2.73 -9.69
N VAL A 75 -1.11 3.73 -9.61
CA VAL A 75 -1.17 4.82 -8.65
C VAL A 75 -1.03 6.13 -9.38
N MET A 76 -1.95 7.05 -9.12
CA MET A 76 -1.86 8.44 -9.56
C MET A 76 -1.26 9.27 -8.44
N ASN A 77 -0.30 10.11 -8.81
CA ASN A 77 0.33 11.05 -7.89
C ASN A 77 -0.45 12.40 -7.85
N PRO A 78 -0.12 13.29 -6.88
CA PRO A 78 -0.77 14.59 -6.74
C PRO A 78 -0.69 15.49 -7.98
N TRP A 79 0.28 15.24 -8.87
CA TRP A 79 0.54 16.03 -10.07
C TRP A 79 -0.07 15.40 -11.34
N GLY A 80 -0.92 14.38 -11.18
CA GLY A 80 -1.62 13.72 -12.30
C GLY A 80 -0.77 12.69 -13.06
N GLY A 81 0.46 12.43 -12.64
CA GLY A 81 1.29 11.38 -13.19
C GLY A 81 0.84 10.00 -12.73
N VAL A 82 0.78 9.04 -13.65
CA VAL A 82 0.28 7.67 -13.38
C VAL A 82 1.41 6.66 -13.52
N ALA A 83 1.63 5.86 -12.48
CA ALA A 83 2.44 4.65 -12.58
C ALA A 83 1.52 3.43 -12.65
N THR A 84 1.81 2.47 -13.51
CA THR A 84 1.06 1.21 -13.60
C THR A 84 1.98 0.02 -13.47
N ASN A 85 1.43 -1.11 -13.03
CA ASN A 85 2.12 -2.37 -13.00
C ASN A 85 1.13 -3.48 -13.35
N SER A 86 1.54 -4.40 -14.21
CA SER A 86 0.82 -5.63 -14.49
C SER A 86 1.78 -6.81 -14.48
N GLY A 87 1.26 -8.00 -14.20
CA GLY A 87 2.05 -9.21 -14.24
C GLY A 87 1.22 -10.47 -14.00
N THR A 88 1.91 -11.60 -14.08
CA THR A 88 1.37 -12.93 -13.86
C THR A 88 2.35 -13.73 -13.03
N VAL A 89 1.82 -14.57 -12.14
CA VAL A 89 2.54 -15.63 -11.45
C VAL A 89 1.89 -16.95 -11.83
N THR A 90 2.66 -17.91 -12.32
CA THR A 90 2.20 -19.22 -12.76
C THR A 90 2.89 -20.30 -11.96
N ARG A 91 2.12 -21.19 -11.35
CA ARG A 91 2.65 -22.41 -10.74
C ARG A 91 2.92 -23.44 -11.83
N THR A 92 4.20 -23.73 -12.10
CA THR A 92 4.62 -24.66 -13.15
C THR A 92 4.66 -26.11 -12.67
N SER A 93 4.91 -26.32 -11.37
CA SER A 93 4.78 -27.62 -10.69
C SER A 93 4.72 -27.42 -9.15
N PRO A 94 4.54 -28.47 -8.33
CA PRO A 94 4.52 -28.31 -6.87
C PRO A 94 5.79 -27.63 -6.34
N GLY A 95 5.62 -26.48 -5.68
CA GLY A 95 6.73 -25.68 -5.16
C GLY A 95 7.49 -24.86 -6.22
N GLN A 96 7.09 -24.90 -7.49
CA GLN A 96 7.75 -24.18 -8.59
C GLN A 96 6.81 -23.11 -9.17
N PHE A 97 7.31 -21.90 -9.27
CA PHE A 97 6.56 -20.74 -9.73
C PHE A 97 7.40 -19.92 -10.70
N SER A 98 6.80 -19.47 -11.79
CA SER A 98 7.37 -18.43 -12.65
C SER A 98 6.55 -17.17 -12.50
N ASN A 99 7.18 -16.01 -12.65
CA ASN A 99 6.50 -14.73 -12.68
C ASN A 99 7.04 -13.83 -13.76
N SER A 100 6.19 -12.98 -14.31
CA SER A 100 6.60 -11.93 -15.24
C SER A 100 5.66 -10.74 -15.15
N GLY A 101 6.12 -9.58 -15.59
CA GLY A 101 5.29 -8.39 -15.59
C GLY A 101 6.00 -7.17 -16.15
N THR A 102 5.25 -6.08 -16.25
CA THR A 102 5.77 -4.78 -16.69
C THR A 102 5.27 -3.69 -15.75
N ALA A 103 6.18 -2.83 -15.31
CA ALA A 103 5.86 -1.58 -14.63
C ALA A 103 6.09 -0.41 -15.58
N TYR A 104 5.20 0.57 -15.59
CA TYR A 104 5.36 1.86 -16.28
C TYR A 104 5.38 2.98 -15.25
N GLY A 105 6.37 3.85 -15.35
CA GLY A 105 6.43 5.07 -14.54
C GLY A 105 5.62 6.21 -15.15
N PRO A 106 5.39 7.30 -14.40
CA PRO A 106 4.67 8.49 -14.89
C PRO A 106 5.33 9.15 -16.12
N ASN A 107 6.63 8.91 -16.33
CA ASN A 107 7.40 9.46 -17.45
C ASN A 107 7.42 8.52 -18.68
N GLY A 108 6.54 7.51 -18.74
CA GLY A 108 6.44 6.57 -19.86
C GLY A 108 7.55 5.51 -19.93
N ARG A 109 8.58 5.60 -19.09
CA ARG A 109 9.63 4.57 -18.98
C ARG A 109 9.05 3.29 -18.38
N SER A 110 9.44 2.15 -18.95
CA SER A 110 9.02 0.84 -18.47
C SER A 110 10.16 0.01 -17.89
N MET A 111 9.77 -0.91 -17.01
CA MET A 111 10.62 -1.97 -16.46
C MET A 111 9.87 -3.30 -16.62
N GLN A 112 10.39 -4.18 -17.47
CA GLN A 112 9.98 -5.57 -17.52
C GLN A 112 10.68 -6.33 -16.40
N HIS A 113 9.96 -7.23 -15.75
CA HIS A 113 10.55 -8.15 -14.79
C HIS A 113 10.08 -9.56 -15.07
N ALA A 114 10.95 -10.51 -14.79
CA ALA A 114 10.64 -11.92 -14.83
C ALA A 114 11.43 -12.64 -13.74
N GLY A 115 10.98 -13.83 -13.35
CA GLY A 115 11.72 -14.66 -12.43
C GLY A 115 11.09 -16.01 -12.21
N ASP A 116 11.86 -16.88 -11.56
CA ASP A 116 11.46 -18.23 -11.19
C ASP A 116 11.74 -18.44 -9.71
N THR A 117 10.84 -19.14 -9.03
CA THR A 117 10.98 -19.53 -7.63
C THR A 117 10.84 -21.04 -7.54
N SER A 118 11.84 -21.67 -6.92
CA SER A 118 11.90 -23.12 -6.71
C SER A 118 12.01 -23.42 -5.23
N CYS A 119 11.00 -24.08 -4.67
CA CYS A 119 11.00 -24.55 -3.29
C CYS A 119 11.06 -26.08 -3.25
N ALA A 120 12.14 -26.61 -2.68
CA ALA A 120 12.34 -28.03 -2.46
C ALA A 120 13.14 -28.28 -1.17
N SER A 121 12.79 -29.34 -0.43
CA SER A 121 13.57 -29.82 0.72
C SER A 121 13.90 -28.74 1.76
N GLY A 122 12.92 -27.90 2.11
CA GLY A 122 13.08 -26.84 3.11
C GLY A 122 13.86 -25.60 2.63
N SER A 123 14.26 -25.56 1.36
CA SER A 123 14.90 -24.40 0.72
C SER A 123 14.03 -23.84 -0.39
N CYS A 124 14.01 -22.52 -0.52
CA CYS A 124 13.40 -21.80 -1.62
C CYS A 124 14.45 -20.91 -2.27
N SER A 125 14.63 -21.07 -3.57
CA SER A 125 15.49 -20.21 -4.40
C SER A 125 14.64 -19.36 -5.32
N HIS A 126 15.09 -18.15 -5.60
CA HIS A 126 14.49 -17.25 -6.57
C HIS A 126 15.57 -16.68 -7.49
N THR A 127 15.34 -16.71 -8.79
CA THR A 127 16.11 -15.96 -9.78
C THR A 127 15.20 -14.98 -10.49
N GLY A 128 15.73 -13.83 -10.87
CA GLY A 128 14.92 -12.81 -11.53
C GLY A 128 15.74 -11.83 -12.34
N THR A 129 15.05 -11.14 -13.22
CA THR A 129 15.59 -10.08 -14.07
C THR A 129 14.70 -8.84 -14.00
N MET A 130 15.32 -7.68 -14.16
CA MET A 130 14.65 -6.41 -14.32
C MET A 130 15.29 -5.69 -15.51
N THR A 131 14.57 -5.61 -16.62
CA THR A 131 15.02 -4.96 -17.86
C THR A 131 14.33 -3.63 -18.00
N SER A 132 15.11 -2.57 -18.13
CA SER A 132 14.58 -1.24 -18.44
C SER A 132 14.28 -1.06 -19.92
N SER A 133 13.43 -0.09 -20.24
CA SER A 133 13.18 0.37 -21.62
C SER A 133 14.44 0.71 -22.45
N GLY A 134 15.60 0.95 -21.81
CA GLY A 134 16.89 1.17 -22.48
C GLY A 134 17.75 -0.09 -22.60
N SER A 135 17.16 -1.28 -22.52
CA SER A 135 17.82 -2.60 -22.59
C SER A 135 18.85 -2.91 -21.51
N ASN A 136 18.99 -2.05 -20.50
CA ASN A 136 19.80 -2.34 -19.32
C ASN A 136 19.06 -3.35 -18.43
N THR A 137 19.71 -4.49 -18.14
CA THR A 137 19.14 -5.58 -17.35
C THR A 137 19.91 -5.74 -16.06
N ALA A 138 19.21 -5.72 -14.93
CA ALA A 138 19.74 -6.21 -13.65
C ALA A 138 19.24 -7.63 -13.41
N THR A 139 20.04 -8.45 -12.72
CA THR A 139 19.65 -9.79 -12.31
C THR A 139 19.70 -9.93 -10.80
N THR A 140 18.85 -10.82 -10.28
CA THR A 140 18.78 -11.13 -8.85
C THR A 140 18.80 -12.64 -8.67
N ALA A 141 19.50 -13.11 -7.65
CA ALA A 141 19.40 -14.49 -7.18
C ALA A 141 19.26 -14.46 -5.66
N ASN A 142 18.42 -15.31 -5.10
CA ASN A 142 18.23 -15.40 -3.66
C ASN A 142 17.91 -16.84 -3.27
N THR A 143 18.33 -17.23 -2.07
CA THR A 143 17.98 -18.50 -1.45
C THR A 143 17.62 -18.26 0.01
N VAL A 144 16.61 -18.98 0.47
CA VAL A 144 16.27 -19.06 1.88
C VAL A 144 16.13 -20.54 2.22
N THR A 145 16.84 -20.98 3.24
CA THR A 145 16.85 -22.36 3.72
C THR A 145 16.40 -22.39 5.16
N ARG A 146 15.45 -23.28 5.48
CA ARG A 146 15.16 -23.68 6.84
C ARG A 146 16.12 -24.82 7.21
N ASN A 147 17.11 -24.53 8.03
CA ASN A 147 18.11 -25.51 8.46
C ASN A 147 17.54 -26.45 9.54
N ALA A 148 16.69 -25.91 10.42
CA ALA A 148 16.00 -26.63 11.49
C ALA A 148 14.78 -25.80 11.96
N PRO A 149 13.89 -26.33 12.83
CA PRO A 149 12.86 -25.50 13.47
C PRO A 149 13.46 -24.26 14.14
N GLY A 150 12.99 -23.07 13.78
CA GLY A 150 13.52 -21.81 14.31
C GLY A 150 14.89 -21.38 13.76
N GLN A 151 15.48 -22.14 12.83
CA GLN A 151 16.79 -21.85 12.24
C GLN A 151 16.69 -21.67 10.73
N TYR A 152 17.16 -20.52 10.26
CA TYR A 152 17.07 -20.11 8.87
C TYR A 152 18.37 -19.49 8.40
N SER A 153 18.73 -19.73 7.16
CA SER A 153 19.82 -19.05 6.46
C SER A 153 19.29 -18.46 5.15
N SER A 154 19.78 -17.29 4.76
CA SER A 154 19.50 -16.72 3.44
C SER A 154 20.78 -16.20 2.80
N SER A 155 20.81 -16.24 1.48
CA SER A 155 21.87 -15.60 0.70
C SER A 155 21.33 -15.16 -0.64
N GLY A 156 21.88 -14.07 -1.17
CA GLY A 156 21.48 -13.62 -2.50
C GLY A 156 22.42 -12.60 -3.07
N SER A 157 22.17 -12.27 -4.33
CA SER A 157 22.94 -11.30 -5.10
C SER A 157 22.02 -10.44 -5.96
N VAL A 158 22.49 -9.22 -6.22
CA VAL A 158 21.94 -8.32 -7.23
C VAL A 158 23.09 -7.86 -8.11
N THR A 159 23.02 -8.20 -9.39
CA THR A 159 23.99 -7.79 -10.40
C THR A 159 23.37 -6.71 -11.26
N GLY A 160 23.98 -5.53 -11.25
CA GLY A 160 23.53 -4.42 -12.08
C GLY A 160 23.88 -4.63 -13.57
N PRO A 161 23.34 -3.78 -14.46
CA PRO A 161 23.62 -3.85 -15.90
C PRO A 161 25.10 -3.74 -16.27
N ASN A 162 25.89 -3.10 -15.41
CA ASN A 162 27.34 -2.94 -15.58
C ASN A 162 28.15 -4.13 -15.05
N GLY A 163 27.51 -5.24 -14.67
CA GLY A 163 28.17 -6.44 -14.13
C GLY A 163 28.57 -6.37 -12.65
N ASN A 164 28.52 -5.19 -12.04
CA ASN A 164 28.82 -5.03 -10.62
C ASN A 164 27.76 -5.73 -9.75
N THR A 165 28.22 -6.55 -8.80
CA THR A 165 27.35 -7.41 -7.98
C THR A 165 27.44 -7.05 -6.52
N SER A 166 26.30 -6.86 -5.87
CA SER A 166 26.20 -6.84 -4.41
C SER A 166 25.64 -8.18 -3.93
N THR A 167 26.14 -8.68 -2.81
CA THR A 167 25.69 -9.94 -2.22
C THR A 167 25.22 -9.73 -0.80
N HIS A 168 24.40 -10.64 -0.30
CA HIS A 168 24.09 -10.72 1.11
C HIS A 168 24.12 -12.16 1.59
N THR A 169 24.42 -12.35 2.86
CA THR A 169 24.23 -13.59 3.61
C THR A 169 23.62 -13.25 4.96
N ALA A 170 22.70 -14.07 5.45
CA ALA A 170 22.09 -13.85 6.75
C ALA A 170 21.70 -15.18 7.40
N SER A 171 21.57 -15.16 8.71
CA SER A 171 21.05 -16.26 9.50
C SER A 171 20.14 -15.77 10.62
N THR A 172 19.20 -16.61 10.99
CA THR A 172 18.38 -16.46 12.19
C THR A 172 18.41 -17.78 12.94
N ASN A 173 18.70 -17.72 14.23
CA ASN A 173 18.72 -18.89 15.09
C ASN A 173 17.93 -18.60 16.36
N CYS A 174 16.81 -19.31 16.52
CA CYS A 174 15.96 -19.24 17.69
C CYS A 174 16.19 -20.44 18.61
N ALA A 175 16.53 -20.17 19.86
CA ALA A 175 16.64 -21.15 20.92
C ALA A 175 15.92 -20.64 22.18
N GLY A 176 14.94 -21.41 22.65
CA GLY A 176 14.07 -21.01 23.75
C GLY A 176 13.31 -19.72 23.44
N ASN A 177 13.45 -18.72 24.31
CA ASN A 177 12.78 -17.42 24.18
C ASN A 177 13.58 -16.38 23.39
N THR A 178 14.75 -16.74 22.86
CA THR A 178 15.65 -15.81 22.18
C THR A 178 15.88 -16.22 20.74
N CYS A 179 15.77 -15.25 19.83
CA CYS A 179 16.16 -15.36 18.45
C CYS A 179 17.32 -14.42 18.17
N ASN A 180 18.45 -14.96 17.72
CA ASN A 180 19.59 -14.19 17.26
C ASN A 180 19.53 -14.07 15.74
N ARG A 181 19.93 -12.90 15.22
CA ARG A 181 20.05 -12.65 13.79
C ARG A 181 21.43 -12.12 13.49
N TYR A 182 21.96 -12.54 12.34
CA TYR A 182 23.22 -12.06 11.81
C TYR A 182 23.08 -11.90 10.31
N GLY A 183 23.80 -10.94 9.73
CA GLY A 183 23.97 -10.90 8.29
C GLY A 183 25.06 -9.97 7.84
N THR A 184 25.51 -10.20 6.62
CA THR A 184 26.51 -9.41 5.92
C THR A 184 25.95 -9.03 4.55
N VAL A 185 26.19 -7.79 4.14
CA VAL A 185 25.96 -7.32 2.77
C VAL A 185 27.29 -6.84 2.23
N ASP A 186 27.79 -7.47 1.18
CA ASP A 186 28.95 -6.97 0.42
C ASP A 186 28.43 -6.19 -0.78
N THR A 187 28.84 -4.94 -0.87
CA THR A 187 28.37 -4.03 -1.91
C THR A 187 29.26 -4.13 -3.14
N ALA A 188 28.66 -3.86 -4.29
CA ALA A 188 29.33 -3.73 -5.58
C ALA A 188 30.55 -2.80 -5.58
N ASN A 189 30.63 -1.86 -4.63
CA ASN A 189 31.70 -0.87 -4.53
C ASN A 189 32.83 -1.28 -3.56
N GLY A 190 32.83 -2.53 -3.08
CA GLY A 190 33.88 -3.06 -2.19
C GLY A 190 33.70 -2.70 -0.70
N GLY A 191 32.56 -2.13 -0.32
CA GLY A 191 32.18 -1.96 1.08
C GLY A 191 31.36 -3.13 1.62
N THR A 192 31.41 -3.34 2.93
CA THR A 192 30.68 -4.40 3.63
C THR A 192 29.85 -3.81 4.76
N VAL A 193 28.61 -4.27 4.91
CA VAL A 193 27.75 -3.97 6.05
C VAL A 193 27.46 -5.26 6.80
N THR A 194 27.96 -5.36 8.03
CA THR A 194 27.63 -6.47 8.93
C THR A 194 26.60 -6.00 9.95
N HIS A 195 25.58 -6.81 10.19
CA HIS A 195 24.60 -6.55 11.23
C HIS A 195 24.36 -7.78 12.09
N SER A 196 24.05 -7.54 13.34
CA SER A 196 23.72 -8.58 14.31
C SER A 196 22.65 -8.07 15.26
N GLY A 197 21.90 -8.97 15.88
CA GLY A 197 20.91 -8.58 16.88
C GLY A 197 20.24 -9.76 17.54
N SER A 198 19.41 -9.46 18.53
CA SER A 198 18.59 -10.45 19.21
C SER A 198 17.19 -9.92 19.49
N ALA A 199 16.25 -10.85 19.62
CA ALA A 199 14.93 -10.60 20.20
C ALA A 199 14.67 -11.67 21.27
N THR A 200 14.43 -11.24 22.50
CA THR A 200 14.20 -12.12 23.65
C THR A 200 12.85 -11.81 24.28
N SER A 201 11.98 -12.82 24.35
CA SER A 201 10.78 -12.78 25.18
C SER A 201 11.18 -12.95 26.64
N VAL A 202 10.97 -11.91 27.45
CA VAL A 202 11.31 -11.92 28.89
C VAL A 202 10.07 -12.14 29.77
N ALA A 203 8.88 -11.86 29.23
CA ALA A 203 7.58 -12.12 29.84
C ALA A 203 6.50 -12.17 28.74
N PRO A 204 5.29 -12.70 29.02
CA PRO A 204 4.18 -12.64 28.07
C PRO A 204 3.93 -11.21 27.58
N GLY A 205 3.98 -11.00 26.26
CA GLY A 205 3.78 -9.69 25.64
C GLY A 205 4.95 -8.70 25.78
N VAL A 206 6.09 -9.12 26.33
CA VAL A 206 7.29 -8.27 26.51
C VAL A 206 8.48 -8.86 25.76
N VAL A 207 8.94 -8.13 24.76
CA VAL A 207 10.12 -8.51 23.96
C VAL A 207 11.18 -7.44 24.08
N VAL A 208 12.39 -7.85 24.46
CA VAL A 208 13.58 -7.01 24.42
C VAL A 208 14.32 -7.30 23.13
N THR A 209 14.72 -6.25 22.42
CA THR A 209 15.47 -6.34 21.17
C THR A 209 16.79 -5.59 21.29
N SER A 210 17.80 -6.12 20.64
CA SER A 210 19.08 -5.44 20.44
C SER A 210 19.54 -5.61 19.01
N GLY A 211 20.33 -4.66 18.52
CA GLY A 211 20.85 -4.66 17.17
C GLY A 211 22.12 -3.84 17.06
N SER A 212 22.99 -4.24 16.15
CA SER A 212 24.10 -3.43 15.68
C SER A 212 24.24 -3.57 14.17
N ALA A 213 24.69 -2.52 13.52
CA ALA A 213 25.09 -2.53 12.13
C ALA A 213 26.39 -1.75 11.98
N THR A 214 27.40 -2.38 11.39
CA THR A 214 28.70 -1.80 11.09
C THR A 214 28.87 -1.76 9.59
N ALA A 215 28.98 -0.56 9.04
CA ALA A 215 29.33 -0.33 7.65
C ALA A 215 30.83 -0.02 7.56
N THR A 216 31.55 -0.80 6.78
CA THR A 216 32.98 -0.62 6.51
C THR A 216 33.17 -0.42 5.01
N ASN A 217 33.87 0.64 4.64
CA ASN A 217 34.39 0.84 3.30
C ASN A 217 35.93 0.80 3.37
N VAL A 218 36.60 0.94 2.22
CA VAL A 218 38.06 0.85 2.09
C VAL A 218 38.83 1.72 3.11
N SER A 219 38.26 2.84 3.56
CA SER A 219 38.96 3.81 4.42
C SER A 219 38.25 4.16 5.73
N HIS A 220 37.01 3.71 5.95
CA HIS A 220 36.21 4.14 7.11
C HIS A 220 35.32 3.02 7.60
N SER A 221 35.06 3.02 8.91
CA SER A 221 34.06 2.16 9.54
C SER A 221 33.12 2.99 10.41
N THR A 222 31.83 2.66 10.40
CA THR A 222 30.80 3.32 11.20
C THR A 222 29.88 2.26 11.78
N THR A 223 29.67 2.31 13.09
CA THR A 223 28.79 1.39 13.81
C THR A 223 27.62 2.13 14.42
N VAL A 224 26.42 1.59 14.21
CA VAL A 224 25.19 2.02 14.85
C VAL A 224 24.70 0.89 15.74
N VAL A 225 24.39 1.20 17.00
CA VAL A 225 23.84 0.24 17.97
C VAL A 225 22.45 0.71 18.39
N THR A 226 21.51 -0.22 18.45
CA THR A 226 20.13 0.02 18.88
C THR A 226 19.72 -1.02 19.91
N ALA A 227 18.93 -0.60 20.90
CA ALA A 227 18.27 -1.48 21.85
C ALA A 227 16.91 -0.92 22.18
N GLY A 228 15.94 -1.78 22.43
CA GLY A 228 14.57 -1.35 22.73
C GLY A 228 13.73 -2.47 23.32
N THR A 229 12.80 -2.09 24.19
CA THR A 229 11.80 -2.98 24.79
C THR A 229 10.44 -2.64 24.21
N VAL A 230 9.73 -3.65 23.73
CA VAL A 230 8.36 -3.52 23.22
C VAL A 230 7.42 -4.30 24.12
N THR A 231 6.41 -3.59 24.62
CA THR A 231 5.29 -4.16 25.38
C THR A 231 4.02 -4.04 24.56
N THR A 232 3.35 -5.15 24.26
CA THR A 232 2.02 -5.11 23.66
C THR A 232 1.00 -4.74 24.74
N GLY A 233 0.71 -3.44 24.88
CA GLY A 233 -0.44 -2.97 25.66
C GLY A 233 -1.72 -3.14 24.84
N THR A 234 -2.78 -3.66 25.46
CA THR A 234 -4.12 -3.63 24.86
C THR A 234 -4.55 -2.17 24.68
N VAL A 235 -4.87 -1.77 23.45
CA VAL A 235 -5.54 -0.49 23.20
C VAL A 235 -6.95 -0.62 23.74
N ILE A 236 -7.21 -0.08 24.94
CA ILE A 236 -8.58 0.10 25.41
C ILE A 236 -9.15 1.27 24.63
N VAL A 237 -9.99 0.98 23.63
CA VAL A 237 -10.83 1.99 23.00
C VAL A 237 -11.86 2.41 24.04
N ALA A 238 -11.69 3.61 24.61
CA ALA A 238 -12.71 4.19 25.46
C ALA A 238 -14.03 4.30 24.67
N PRO A 239 -15.18 3.83 25.22
CA PRO A 239 -16.46 4.00 24.55
C PRO A 239 -16.72 5.49 24.31
N PRO A 240 -17.33 5.87 23.17
CA PRO A 240 -17.62 7.26 22.86
C PRO A 240 -18.50 7.88 23.96
N PRO A 241 -18.29 9.16 24.30
CA PRO A 241 -19.11 9.83 25.31
C PRO A 241 -20.60 9.79 24.90
N PRO A 242 -21.52 9.64 25.88
CA PRO A 242 -22.95 9.60 25.59
C PRO A 242 -23.39 10.87 24.86
N PRO A 243 -24.30 10.76 23.89
CA PRO A 243 -24.78 11.92 23.14
C PRO A 243 -25.44 12.94 24.08
N PRO A 244 -25.26 14.26 23.83
CA PRO A 244 -25.85 15.30 24.66
C PRO A 244 -27.38 15.22 24.65
N ALA A 245 -27.99 15.40 25.82
CA ALA A 245 -29.45 15.39 25.96
C ALA A 245 -30.09 16.51 25.13
N VAL A 246 -31.04 16.15 24.26
CA VAL A 246 -31.78 17.12 23.45
C VAL A 246 -32.83 17.78 24.35
N VAL A 247 -32.67 19.07 24.63
CA VAL A 247 -33.67 19.88 25.32
C VAL A 247 -34.76 20.25 24.31
N TYR A 248 -35.99 19.76 24.55
CA TYR A 248 -37.15 20.17 23.76
C TYR A 248 -37.66 21.52 24.27
N VAL A 249 -37.64 22.55 23.41
CA VAL A 249 -38.26 23.86 23.70
C VAL A 249 -39.61 23.90 23.00
N ALA A 250 -40.69 24.06 23.77
CA ALA A 250 -42.03 24.20 23.22
C ALA A 250 -42.17 25.53 22.43
N PRO A 251 -42.89 25.54 21.29
CA PRO A 251 -43.11 26.76 20.51
C PRO A 251 -43.86 27.83 21.33
N ALA A 252 -43.41 29.08 21.24
CA ALA A 252 -44.07 30.20 21.90
C ALA A 252 -45.47 30.46 21.30
N PRO A 253 -46.48 30.82 22.10
CA PRO A 253 -47.80 31.17 21.58
C PRO A 253 -47.74 32.42 20.70
N ALA A 254 -48.50 32.40 19.61
CA ALA A 254 -48.53 33.49 18.63
C ALA A 254 -49.07 34.79 19.27
N PRO A 255 -48.53 35.96 18.89
CA PRO A 255 -48.98 37.24 19.43
C PRO A 255 -50.36 37.61 18.85
N ALA A 256 -51.28 38.01 19.72
CA ALA A 256 -52.56 38.60 19.31
C ALA A 256 -52.33 40.00 18.70
N VAL A 257 -53.01 40.30 17.61
CA VAL A 257 -52.87 41.56 16.86
C VAL A 257 -54.15 42.37 16.95
N TRP A 258 -54.03 43.65 17.31
CA TRP A 258 -55.16 44.58 17.27
C TRP A 258 -55.43 44.99 15.84
N VAL A 259 -56.64 44.69 15.37
CA VAL A 259 -57.13 45.11 14.07
C VAL A 259 -58.02 46.33 14.29
N PRO A 260 -57.62 47.52 13.81
CA PRO A 260 -58.49 48.70 13.83
C PRO A 260 -59.80 48.45 13.07
N GLY A 261 -60.83 49.23 13.39
CA GLY A 261 -62.12 49.11 12.74
C GLY A 261 -61.98 49.30 11.22
N HIS A 262 -62.63 48.44 10.46
CA HIS A 262 -62.54 48.43 9.00
C HIS A 262 -63.85 48.00 8.36
N TRP A 263 -64.04 48.38 7.10
CA TRP A 263 -65.17 47.92 6.31
C TRP A 263 -64.85 46.56 5.69
N VAL A 264 -65.78 45.62 5.79
CA VAL A 264 -65.80 44.39 5.00
C VAL A 264 -67.03 44.44 4.11
N GLY A 265 -66.82 44.75 2.84
CA GLY A 265 -67.91 45.10 1.93
C GLY A 265 -68.65 46.35 2.41
N ALA A 266 -69.98 46.25 2.58
CA ALA A 266 -70.83 47.34 3.06
C ALA A 266 -71.14 47.26 4.57
N VAL A 267 -70.37 46.48 5.34
CA VAL A 267 -70.53 46.35 6.81
C VAL A 267 -69.29 46.87 7.52
N TRP A 268 -69.49 47.77 8.49
CA TRP A 268 -68.41 48.26 9.35
C TRP A 268 -68.17 47.27 10.48
N VAL A 269 -66.93 46.77 10.56
CA VAL A 269 -66.45 45.94 11.66
C VAL A 269 -65.69 46.82 12.65
N PRO A 270 -66.12 46.91 13.92
CA PRO A 270 -65.37 47.64 14.94
C PRO A 270 -64.00 47.01 15.19
N ALA A 271 -63.11 47.80 15.80
CA ALA A 271 -61.78 47.33 16.14
C ALA A 271 -61.85 46.12 17.09
N HIS A 272 -61.03 45.09 16.82
CA HIS A 272 -61.01 43.85 17.58
C HIS A 272 -59.60 43.23 17.62
N TRP A 273 -59.38 42.32 18.56
CA TRP A 273 -58.17 41.51 18.62
C TRP A 273 -58.37 40.23 17.80
N ALA A 274 -57.36 39.87 17.00
CA ALA A 274 -57.26 38.62 16.25
C ALA A 274 -56.05 37.80 16.71
#